data_AF-A0A254NTI3-F1
#
_entry.id   AF-A0A254NTI3-F1
#
_cell.length_a   1.000
_cell.length_b   1.000
_cell.length_c   1.000
_cell.angle_alpha   90.00
_cell.angle_beta   90.00
_cell.angle_gamma   90.00
#
_symmetry.space_group_name_H-M   'P 1'
#
loop_
_entity.id
_entity.type
_entity.pdbx_description
1 polymer ?
#
loop_
_entity_poly.entity_id
_entity_poly.type
_entity_poly.pdbx_seq_one_letter_code
_entity_poly.pdbx_strand_id
1 'polypeptide(L)'
;MTQAGRKSWKKLPAAVLASVVVLGTGASTLPFASSVQAEEYTAAATTAPNVSDPAKMELIYLVGASITSQNRFAQTSDHMEYWAVEAAQNQAMDVVSNPDPNSAQLFAARQKIEKAWEDYAYRYVHDKQDVQQILGRDGRAIHSSDPAELSPWEQGVVNLIDETYDLMATMGDSHAEAAKAYQYYELRLAKLSRLSNFNLDFYSSSLSDNQQNILPSLAQLQQLGIDVTDRKANFDRSVAFMQALLNNGPYEKAVYSAALNDVQNDRYAIMSSAELAGQIARLQKLADTAPRGTASGQYPASSFGTLNRAINEAKRVLKNADSSEELNYQYQFVLERAEYYFKKSVKP
;
A
#
# COMPACT_ATOMS: atom_id res chain seq x y z
N MET A 1 32.50 -14.21 -0.02
CA MET A 1 33.09 -14.23 -1.38
C MET A 1 33.90 -12.97 -1.55
N THR A 2 35.17 -13.14 -1.90
CA THR A 2 36.23 -12.13 -1.89
C THR A 2 36.04 -11.07 -2.97
N GLN A 3 36.04 -9.81 -2.53
CA GLN A 3 36.03 -8.59 -3.31
C GLN A 3 37.36 -8.46 -4.07
N ALA A 4 37.41 -8.89 -5.34
CA ALA A 4 38.59 -8.72 -6.17
C ALA A 4 38.18 -8.45 -7.63
N GLY A 5 38.49 -7.24 -8.11
CA GLY A 5 38.57 -6.93 -9.53
C GLY A 5 37.39 -6.14 -10.13
N ARG A 6 37.25 -4.86 -9.78
CA ARG A 6 36.66 -3.87 -10.71
C ARG A 6 37.69 -2.76 -10.97
N LYS A 7 38.13 -2.67 -12.23
CA LYS A 7 39.07 -1.67 -12.72
C LYS A 7 38.42 -0.29 -12.67
N SER A 8 39.10 0.65 -12.02
CA SER A 8 38.72 2.06 -11.92
C SER A 8 38.65 2.72 -13.31
N TRP A 9 37.45 3.05 -13.77
CA TRP A 9 37.27 4.01 -14.85
C TRP A 9 37.21 5.43 -14.26
N LYS A 10 37.81 6.37 -14.99
CA LYS A 10 38.20 7.70 -14.53
C LYS A 10 36.98 8.53 -14.12
N LYS A 11 37.08 9.19 -12.96
CA LYS A 11 36.14 10.16 -12.41
C LYS A 11 35.94 11.35 -13.37
N LEU A 12 34.71 11.63 -13.76
CA LEU A 12 34.28 12.95 -14.22
C LEU A 12 33.85 13.77 -13.00
N PRO A 13 34.07 15.10 -12.97
CA PRO A 13 33.66 15.91 -11.84
C PRO A 13 32.14 16.06 -11.83
N ALA A 14 31.51 15.58 -10.75
CA ALA A 14 30.13 15.89 -10.41
C ALA A 14 30.03 17.37 -10.05
N ALA A 15 29.36 18.15 -10.90
CA ALA A 15 28.97 19.52 -10.60
C ALA A 15 27.47 19.70 -10.89
N VAL A 16 26.77 20.13 -9.84
CA VAL A 16 25.47 20.82 -9.81
C VAL A 16 24.21 19.96 -10.00
N LEU A 17 23.57 19.63 -8.86
CA LEU A 17 22.16 19.97 -8.60
C LEU A 17 21.89 19.87 -7.09
N ALA A 18 22.32 20.90 -6.36
CA ALA A 18 21.84 21.14 -5.00
C ALA A 18 20.53 21.93 -5.10
N SER A 19 19.41 21.22 -5.13
CA SER A 19 18.11 21.81 -4.81
C SER A 19 17.94 21.74 -3.30
N VAL A 20 18.17 22.88 -2.66
CA VAL A 20 17.97 23.08 -1.22
C VAL A 20 16.49 22.87 -0.90
N VAL A 21 16.16 21.74 -0.27
CA VAL A 21 14.87 21.56 0.43
C VAL A 21 15.06 22.11 1.83
N VAL A 22 14.50 23.29 2.09
CA VAL A 22 14.38 23.84 3.45
C VAL A 22 13.25 23.08 4.15
N LEU A 23 13.60 22.11 5.00
CA LEU A 23 12.66 21.48 5.93
C LEU A 23 12.61 22.32 7.22
N GLY A 24 11.51 23.05 7.40
CA GLY A 24 11.20 23.76 8.63
C GLY A 24 10.78 22.77 9.72
N THR A 25 11.48 22.81 10.85
CA THR A 25 11.13 22.11 12.08
C THR A 25 9.97 22.83 12.77
N GLY A 26 8.85 22.13 12.94
CA GLY A 26 7.68 22.66 13.64
C GLY A 26 6.76 21.52 14.08
N ALA A 27 7.01 20.97 15.26
CA ALA A 27 6.13 20.02 15.91
C ALA A 27 4.90 20.75 16.46
N SER A 28 3.70 20.36 16.01
CA SER A 28 2.46 20.49 16.79
C SER A 28 1.31 19.73 16.13
N THR A 29 0.85 18.67 16.81
CA THR A 29 -0.52 18.14 16.89
C THR A 29 -1.28 17.93 15.58
N LEU A 30 -1.40 16.66 15.18
CA LEU A 30 -2.35 16.17 14.17
C LEU A 30 -3.80 16.27 14.70
N PRO A 31 -4.71 16.98 14.01
CA PRO A 31 -6.12 16.61 14.01
C PRO A 31 -6.40 15.81 12.73
N PHE A 32 -6.74 14.54 12.91
CA PHE A 32 -7.49 13.80 11.89
C PHE A 32 -8.78 14.56 11.60
N ALA A 33 -8.93 15.12 10.41
CA ALA A 33 -10.10 14.98 9.53
C ALA A 33 -10.08 16.08 8.46
N SER A 34 -10.07 15.66 7.21
CA SER A 34 -10.76 16.39 6.16
C SER A 34 -11.41 15.30 5.32
N SER A 35 -12.69 15.06 5.56
CA SER A 35 -13.53 14.29 4.65
C SER A 35 -13.49 15.01 3.31
N VAL A 36 -12.67 14.51 2.39
CA VAL A 36 -12.81 14.84 0.98
C VAL A 36 -14.19 14.33 0.62
N GLN A 37 -15.14 15.24 0.45
CA GLN A 37 -16.45 14.89 -0.06
C GLN A 37 -16.22 14.17 -1.38
N ALA A 38 -16.74 12.95 -1.49
CA ALA A 38 -16.81 12.24 -2.74
C ALA A 38 -17.57 13.14 -3.73
N GLU A 39 -16.83 13.80 -4.63
CA GLU A 39 -17.45 14.37 -5.82
C GLU A 39 -18.12 13.19 -6.54
N GLU A 40 -19.39 13.37 -6.86
CA GLU A 40 -20.23 12.39 -7.53
C GLU A 40 -19.56 12.07 -8.88
N TYR A 41 -18.83 10.95 -8.95
CA TYR A 41 -18.18 10.46 -10.16
C TYR A 41 -19.27 10.07 -11.16
N THR A 42 -19.68 11.00 -12.02
CA THR A 42 -20.61 10.70 -13.10
C THR A 42 -19.93 9.76 -14.07
N ALA A 43 -20.48 8.55 -14.22
CA ALA A 43 -20.02 7.53 -15.14
C ALA A 43 -19.97 8.05 -16.59
N ALA A 44 -18.78 8.38 -17.08
CA ALA A 44 -18.37 8.29 -18.48
C ALA A 44 -16.90 8.69 -18.64
N ALA A 45 -16.02 7.71 -18.83
CA ALA A 45 -14.73 7.95 -19.48
C ALA A 45 -14.61 7.00 -20.67
N THR A 46 -15.28 7.35 -21.77
CA THR A 46 -14.93 6.88 -23.12
C THR A 46 -13.65 7.55 -23.65
N THR A 47 -13.05 8.45 -22.88
CA THR A 47 -11.81 9.14 -23.17
C THR A 47 -10.62 8.42 -22.56
N ALA A 48 -9.51 8.38 -23.30
CA ALA A 48 -8.26 7.77 -22.85
C ALA A 48 -7.77 8.46 -21.55
N PRO A 49 -7.34 7.71 -20.53
CA PRO A 49 -6.79 8.29 -19.31
C PRO A 49 -5.60 9.20 -19.61
N ASN A 50 -5.65 10.47 -19.19
CA ASN A 50 -4.52 11.37 -19.29
C ASN A 50 -3.50 11.05 -18.18
N VAL A 51 -2.75 9.96 -18.36
CA VAL A 51 -1.68 9.52 -17.45
C VAL A 51 -0.29 9.96 -17.91
N SER A 52 -0.19 10.61 -19.07
CA SER A 52 1.08 11.14 -19.61
C SER A 52 1.50 12.48 -19.01
N ASP A 53 0.64 13.11 -18.21
CA ASP A 53 0.98 14.31 -17.45
C ASP A 53 2.18 14.04 -16.51
N PRO A 54 3.24 14.86 -16.54
CA PRO A 54 4.44 14.62 -15.73
C PRO A 54 4.18 14.56 -14.22
N ALA A 55 3.23 15.33 -13.69
CA ALA A 55 2.91 15.31 -12.26
C ALA A 55 2.15 14.04 -11.88
N LYS A 56 1.24 13.56 -12.73
CA LYS A 56 0.60 12.24 -12.55
C LYS A 56 1.60 11.10 -12.65
N MET A 57 2.53 11.15 -13.59
CA MET A 57 3.58 10.12 -13.70
C MET A 57 4.47 10.09 -12.46
N GLU A 58 4.81 11.24 -11.87
CA GLU A 58 5.58 11.26 -10.62
C GLU A 58 4.81 10.59 -9.47
N LEU A 59 3.50 10.82 -9.35
CA LEU A 59 2.65 10.10 -8.39
C LEU A 59 2.65 8.59 -8.65
N ILE A 60 2.50 8.17 -9.91
CA ILE A 60 2.53 6.76 -10.31
C ILE A 60 3.86 6.11 -9.92
N TYR A 61 4.99 6.80 -10.10
CA TYR A 61 6.29 6.28 -9.68
C TYR A 61 6.44 6.19 -8.15
N LEU A 62 5.92 7.18 -7.41
CA LEU A 62 5.88 7.13 -5.94
C LEU A 62 5.04 5.96 -5.44
N VAL A 63 3.86 5.73 -6.05
CA VAL A 63 3.01 4.57 -5.77
C VAL A 63 3.80 3.28 -6.04
N GLY A 64 4.39 3.12 -7.23
CA GLY A 64 5.17 1.93 -7.59
C GLY A 64 6.36 1.66 -6.66
N ALA A 65 7.08 2.71 -6.24
CA ALA A 65 8.22 2.60 -5.32
C ALA A 65 7.77 2.19 -3.91
N SER A 66 6.66 2.75 -3.43
CA SER A 66 6.10 2.42 -2.11
C SER A 66 5.54 0.99 -2.07
N ILE A 67 4.89 0.50 -3.14
CA ILE A 67 4.44 -0.90 -3.29
C ILE A 67 5.63 -1.85 -3.22
N THR A 68 6.71 -1.54 -3.95
CA THR A 68 7.94 -2.34 -3.93
C THR A 68 8.53 -2.42 -2.53
N SER A 69 8.49 -1.30 -1.80
CA SER A 69 8.95 -1.24 -0.41
C SER A 69 8.10 -2.10 0.53
N GLN A 70 6.77 -2.01 0.43
CA GLN A 70 5.85 -2.84 1.20
C GLN A 70 6.09 -4.34 0.95
N ASN A 71 6.23 -4.74 -0.31
CA ASN A 71 6.53 -6.13 -0.68
C ASN A 71 7.88 -6.61 -0.14
N ARG A 72 8.87 -5.71 -0.03
CA ARG A 72 10.21 -6.03 0.47
C ARG A 72 10.22 -6.27 1.98
N PHE A 73 9.45 -5.51 2.72
CA PHE A 73 9.41 -5.53 4.19
C PHE A 73 8.14 -6.15 4.76
N ALA A 74 7.39 -6.93 3.97
CA ALA A 74 6.09 -7.55 4.26
C ALA A 74 6.06 -8.51 5.48
N GLN A 75 7.05 -8.45 6.38
CA GLN A 75 7.20 -9.38 7.49
C GLN A 75 6.09 -9.25 8.55
N THR A 76 5.33 -8.16 8.60
CA THR A 76 4.00 -8.13 9.22
C THR A 76 3.16 -7.01 8.61
N SER A 77 1.96 -7.31 8.09
CA SER A 77 0.91 -6.33 7.78
C SER A 77 0.33 -5.66 9.04
N ASP A 78 0.94 -5.90 10.20
CA ASP A 78 0.40 -5.57 11.53
C ASP A 78 0.93 -4.22 12.04
N HIS A 79 1.44 -3.38 11.13
CA HIS A 79 2.04 -2.10 11.47
C HIS A 79 1.27 -0.97 10.82
N MET A 80 0.94 0.06 11.62
CA MET A 80 0.15 1.21 11.18
C MET A 80 0.77 1.92 9.97
N GLU A 81 2.10 1.91 9.86
CA GLU A 81 2.82 2.52 8.76
C GLU A 81 2.58 1.81 7.42
N TYR A 82 2.39 0.48 7.43
CA TYR A 82 2.05 -0.26 6.20
C TYR A 82 0.75 0.28 5.60
N TRP A 83 -0.24 0.44 6.45
CA TRP A 83 -1.57 0.88 6.04
C TRP A 83 -1.65 2.38 5.76
N ALA A 84 -0.87 3.20 6.46
CA ALA A 84 -0.73 4.62 6.13
C ALA A 84 -0.20 4.80 4.71
N VAL A 85 0.73 3.94 4.26
CA VAL A 85 1.21 3.90 2.88
C VAL A 85 0.10 3.45 1.93
N GLU A 86 -0.64 2.37 2.23
CA GLU A 86 -1.78 1.92 1.40
C GLU A 86 -2.82 3.03 1.21
N ALA A 87 -3.22 3.71 2.29
CA ALA A 87 -4.17 4.81 2.23
C ALA A 87 -3.65 6.00 1.40
N ALA A 88 -2.34 6.28 1.47
CA ALA A 88 -1.72 7.32 0.65
C ALA A 88 -1.59 6.91 -0.82
N GLN A 89 -1.38 5.62 -1.12
CA GLN A 89 -1.41 5.09 -2.48
C GLN A 89 -2.79 5.24 -3.11
N ASN A 90 -3.85 4.82 -2.42
CA ASN A 90 -5.22 4.93 -2.92
C ASN A 90 -5.58 6.39 -3.20
N GLN A 91 -5.27 7.31 -2.28
CA GLN A 91 -5.52 8.74 -2.52
C GLN A 91 -4.70 9.28 -3.72
N ALA A 92 -3.46 8.83 -3.91
CA ALA A 92 -2.69 9.21 -5.09
C ALA A 92 -3.35 8.69 -6.38
N MET A 93 -3.88 7.46 -6.36
CA MET A 93 -4.58 6.87 -7.50
C MET A 93 -5.95 7.51 -7.77
N ASP A 94 -6.65 8.00 -6.75
CA ASP A 94 -7.85 8.83 -6.90
C ASP A 94 -7.54 10.08 -7.71
N VAL A 95 -6.45 10.77 -7.37
CA VAL A 95 -6.03 11.98 -8.09
C VAL A 95 -5.53 11.65 -9.51
N VAL A 96 -4.83 10.54 -9.70
CA VAL A 96 -4.35 10.10 -11.03
C VAL A 96 -5.52 9.73 -11.94
N SER A 97 -6.52 9.02 -11.41
CA SER A 97 -7.71 8.56 -12.13
C SER A 97 -8.73 9.67 -12.43
N ASN A 98 -8.67 10.79 -11.72
CA ASN A 98 -9.40 12.01 -12.09
C ASN A 98 -8.92 12.48 -13.47
N PRO A 99 -9.81 12.74 -14.46
CA PRO A 99 -9.40 13.25 -15.77
C PRO A 99 -8.67 14.60 -15.66
N ASP A 100 -9.11 15.48 -14.77
CA ASP A 100 -8.66 16.87 -14.67
C ASP A 100 -8.33 17.29 -13.21
N PRO A 101 -7.36 16.65 -12.53
CA PRO A 101 -6.99 17.04 -11.18
C PRO A 101 -6.32 18.41 -11.20
N ASN A 102 -6.67 19.26 -10.23
CA ASN A 102 -5.99 20.53 -10.08
C ASN A 102 -4.60 20.35 -9.43
N SER A 103 -3.73 21.36 -9.59
CA SER A 103 -2.35 21.28 -9.09
C SER A 103 -2.26 21.13 -7.56
N ALA A 104 -3.26 21.61 -6.81
CA ALA A 104 -3.29 21.46 -5.36
C ALA A 104 -3.59 20.01 -4.96
N GLN A 105 -4.48 19.31 -5.67
CA GLN A 105 -4.77 17.89 -5.48
C GLN A 105 -3.53 17.03 -5.75
N LEU A 106 -2.85 17.28 -6.88
CA LEU A 106 -1.60 16.59 -7.25
C LEU A 106 -0.51 16.78 -6.19
N PHE A 107 -0.31 18.02 -5.74
CA PHE A 107 0.68 18.35 -4.72
C PHE A 107 0.36 17.72 -3.36
N ALA A 108 -0.90 17.79 -2.91
CA ALA A 108 -1.33 17.22 -1.64
C ALA A 108 -1.19 15.69 -1.63
N ALA A 109 -1.61 15.02 -2.71
CA ALA A 109 -1.42 13.57 -2.86
C ALA A 109 0.05 13.18 -2.81
N ARG A 110 0.91 13.94 -3.49
CA ARG A 110 2.36 13.72 -3.51
C ARG A 110 2.96 13.84 -2.11
N GLN A 111 2.67 14.92 -1.40
CA GLN A 111 3.20 15.13 -0.05
C GLN A 111 2.75 14.01 0.90
N LYS A 112 1.49 13.57 0.78
CA LYS A 112 0.95 12.52 1.64
C LYS A 112 1.66 11.19 1.41
N ILE A 113 1.84 10.77 0.15
CA ILE A 113 2.53 9.51 -0.14
C ILE A 113 4.02 9.56 0.16
N GLU A 114 4.70 10.68 -0.10
CA GLU A 114 6.11 10.87 0.27
C GLU A 114 6.29 10.74 1.78
N LYS A 115 5.42 11.39 2.58
CA LYS A 115 5.49 11.33 4.04
C LYS A 115 5.20 9.94 4.59
N ALA A 116 4.12 9.31 4.14
CA ALA A 116 3.75 7.97 4.58
C ALA A 116 4.85 6.95 4.24
N TRP A 117 5.43 7.06 3.04
CA TRP A 117 6.50 6.20 2.60
C TRP A 117 7.83 6.48 3.34
N GLU A 118 8.12 7.74 3.68
CA GLU A 118 9.28 8.09 4.52
C GLU A 118 9.17 7.47 5.91
N ASP A 119 8.01 7.58 6.56
CA ASP A 119 7.77 6.96 7.88
C ASP A 119 7.90 5.44 7.81
N TYR A 120 7.37 4.83 6.75
CA TYR A 120 7.50 3.40 6.50
C TYR A 120 8.96 2.99 6.29
N ALA A 121 9.69 3.66 5.38
CA ALA A 121 11.09 3.36 5.10
C ALA A 121 11.97 3.53 6.35
N TYR A 122 11.75 4.61 7.12
CA TYR A 122 12.42 4.86 8.40
C TYR A 122 12.11 3.80 9.45
N ARG A 123 11.05 2.99 9.32
CA ARG A 123 10.81 1.90 10.27
C ARG A 123 11.67 0.67 9.99
N TYR A 124 11.99 0.40 8.73
CA TYR A 124 12.58 -0.87 8.30
C TYR A 124 14.03 -0.78 7.81
N VAL A 125 14.49 0.42 7.45
CA VAL A 125 15.86 0.64 6.95
C VAL A 125 16.66 1.34 8.02
N HIS A 126 17.33 0.57 8.89
CA HIS A 126 17.93 1.10 10.11
C HIS A 126 19.27 1.81 9.85
N ASP A 127 20.02 1.33 8.87
CA ASP A 127 21.35 1.82 8.54
C ASP A 127 21.71 1.56 7.07
N LYS A 128 22.90 2.02 6.67
CA LYS A 128 23.41 1.80 5.30
C LYS A 128 23.61 0.32 4.98
N GLN A 129 23.89 -0.53 5.97
CA GLN A 129 24.10 -1.96 5.73
C GLN A 129 22.80 -2.62 5.24
N ASP A 130 21.64 -2.22 5.75
CA ASP A 130 20.33 -2.66 5.23
C ASP A 130 20.18 -2.29 3.75
N VAL A 131 20.49 -1.04 3.38
CA VAL A 131 20.44 -0.58 1.98
C VAL A 131 21.41 -1.38 1.11
N GLN A 132 22.64 -1.59 1.56
CA GLN A 132 23.65 -2.37 0.82
C GLN A 132 23.22 -3.83 0.60
N GLN A 133 22.55 -4.45 1.59
CA GLN A 133 21.99 -5.79 1.44
C GLN A 133 20.90 -5.82 0.37
N ILE A 134 20.03 -4.81 0.35
CA ILE A 134 19.00 -4.62 -0.66
C ILE A 134 19.61 -4.49 -2.06
N LEU A 135 20.54 -3.55 -2.24
CA LEU A 135 21.24 -3.34 -3.50
C LEU A 135 21.99 -4.60 -3.96
N GLY A 136 22.66 -5.28 -3.03
CA GLY A 136 23.39 -6.50 -3.30
C GLY A 136 22.46 -7.66 -3.70
N ARG A 137 21.26 -7.76 -3.13
CA ARG A 137 20.25 -8.75 -3.50
C ARG A 137 19.75 -8.50 -4.92
N ASP A 138 19.36 -7.27 -5.21
CA ASP A 138 18.80 -6.90 -6.51
C ASP A 138 19.87 -7.04 -7.61
N GLY A 139 21.13 -6.66 -7.33
CA GLY A 139 22.25 -6.88 -8.25
C GLY A 139 22.57 -8.36 -8.51
N ARG A 140 22.35 -9.26 -7.52
CA ARG A 140 22.51 -10.72 -7.72
C ARG A 140 21.37 -11.35 -8.53
N ALA A 141 20.20 -10.73 -8.56
CA ALA A 141 19.06 -11.21 -9.34
C ALA A 141 19.24 -10.95 -10.85
N ILE A 142 20.17 -10.08 -11.23
CA ILE A 142 20.55 -9.83 -12.62
C ILE A 142 21.54 -10.92 -13.05
N HIS A 143 21.09 -11.84 -13.90
CA HIS A 143 21.70 -13.14 -14.15
C HIS A 143 22.70 -13.19 -15.32
N SER A 144 23.46 -12.12 -15.59
CA SER A 144 24.59 -12.19 -16.54
C SER A 144 25.84 -11.51 -16.02
N SER A 145 26.98 -12.17 -16.25
CA SER A 145 28.31 -11.58 -16.05
C SER A 145 28.80 -10.77 -17.25
N ASP A 146 28.14 -10.90 -18.41
CA ASP A 146 28.45 -10.13 -19.61
C ASP A 146 27.49 -8.93 -19.73
N PRO A 147 27.99 -7.69 -19.60
CA PRO A 147 27.16 -6.50 -19.77
C PRO A 147 26.44 -6.42 -21.12
N ALA A 148 26.97 -7.08 -22.16
CA ALA A 148 26.35 -7.10 -23.49
C ALA A 148 25.06 -7.93 -23.56
N GLU A 149 24.86 -8.87 -22.62
CA GLU A 149 23.65 -9.70 -22.54
C GLU A 149 22.54 -9.06 -21.71
N LEU A 150 22.85 -8.00 -20.96
CA LEU A 150 21.89 -7.30 -20.13
C LEU A 150 20.89 -6.50 -20.97
N SER A 151 19.61 -6.64 -20.66
CA SER A 151 18.56 -5.77 -21.19
C SER A 151 18.77 -4.31 -20.77
N PRO A 152 18.16 -3.33 -21.48
CA PRO A 152 18.26 -1.91 -21.10
C PRO A 152 17.80 -1.62 -19.67
N TRP A 153 16.77 -2.35 -19.19
CA TRP A 153 16.33 -2.25 -17.80
C TRP A 153 17.41 -2.74 -16.82
N GLU A 154 17.98 -3.93 -17.05
CA GLU A 154 19.03 -4.49 -16.17
C GLU A 154 20.28 -3.61 -16.13
N GLN A 155 20.73 -3.08 -17.29
CA GLN A 155 21.83 -2.12 -17.34
C GLN A 155 21.50 -0.87 -16.52
N GLY A 156 20.27 -0.36 -16.62
CA GLY A 156 19.79 0.75 -15.81
C GLY A 156 19.83 0.46 -14.31
N VAL A 157 19.44 -0.74 -13.88
CA VAL A 157 19.47 -1.16 -12.48
C VAL A 157 20.90 -1.28 -11.96
N VAL A 158 21.82 -1.87 -12.73
CA VAL A 158 23.24 -1.97 -12.34
C VAL A 158 23.84 -0.58 -12.15
N ASN A 159 23.60 0.35 -13.09
CA ASN A 159 24.06 1.73 -12.97
C ASN A 159 23.46 2.43 -11.76
N LEU A 160 22.16 2.23 -11.50
CA LEU A 160 21.48 2.81 -10.35
C LEU A 160 22.02 2.28 -9.01
N ILE A 161 22.39 1.00 -8.95
CA ILE A 161 23.05 0.42 -7.77
C ILE A 161 24.37 1.16 -7.50
N ASP A 162 25.22 1.33 -8.52
CA ASP A 162 26.49 2.05 -8.39
C ASP A 162 26.25 3.52 -8.00
N GLU A 163 25.29 4.22 -8.62
CA GLU A 163 24.88 5.59 -8.24
C GLU A 163 24.44 5.68 -6.77
N THR A 164 23.72 4.67 -6.27
CA THR A 164 23.22 4.66 -4.89
C THR A 164 24.36 4.41 -3.89
N TYR A 165 25.34 3.56 -4.22
CA TYR A 165 26.55 3.40 -3.41
C TYR A 165 27.34 4.72 -3.33
N ASP A 166 27.51 5.41 -4.46
CA ASP A 166 28.19 6.71 -4.50
C ASP A 166 27.44 7.77 -3.67
N LEU A 167 26.10 7.81 -3.77
CA LEU A 167 25.27 8.68 -2.95
C LEU A 167 25.50 8.40 -1.45
N MET A 168 25.39 7.14 -1.02
CA MET A 168 25.57 6.75 0.39
C MET A 168 26.98 7.08 0.92
N ALA A 169 28.01 7.08 0.07
CA ALA A 169 29.37 7.45 0.45
C ALA A 169 29.51 8.95 0.79
N THR A 170 28.58 9.79 0.32
CA THR A 170 28.55 11.24 0.61
C THR A 170 27.62 11.61 1.77
N MET A 171 26.74 10.70 2.18
CA MET A 171 25.76 10.91 3.25
C MET A 171 26.33 10.59 4.63
N GLY A 172 25.73 11.15 5.69
CA GLY A 172 25.98 10.72 7.07
C GLY A 172 25.54 9.27 7.31
N ASP A 173 25.87 8.73 8.48
CA ASP A 173 25.53 7.35 8.88
C ASP A 173 24.26 7.27 9.74
N SER A 174 23.44 8.34 9.79
CA SER A 174 22.20 8.27 10.56
C SER A 174 21.17 7.41 9.84
N HIS A 175 20.24 6.93 10.65
CA HIS A 175 19.05 6.22 10.22
C HIS A 175 18.27 7.00 9.14
N ALA A 176 18.08 8.30 9.32
CA ALA A 176 17.35 9.13 8.36
C ALA A 176 18.06 9.23 7.00
N GLU A 177 19.40 9.23 6.98
CA GLU A 177 20.15 9.21 5.73
C GLU A 177 20.04 7.87 5.01
N ALA A 178 20.08 6.75 5.75
CA ALA A 178 19.90 5.42 5.17
C ALA A 178 18.50 5.26 4.53
N ALA A 179 17.44 5.67 5.23
CA ALA A 179 16.07 5.64 4.71
C ALA A 179 15.93 6.49 3.43
N LYS A 180 16.57 7.67 3.36
CA LYS A 180 16.57 8.52 2.16
C LYS A 180 17.32 7.90 0.99
N ALA A 181 18.46 7.25 1.23
CA ALA A 181 19.19 6.54 0.18
C ALA A 181 18.36 5.38 -0.39
N TYR A 182 17.64 4.67 0.48
CA TYR A 182 16.71 3.63 0.07
C TYR A 182 15.56 4.16 -0.78
N GLN A 183 14.89 5.24 -0.35
CA GLN A 183 13.81 5.86 -1.12
C GLN A 183 14.31 6.39 -2.48
N TYR A 184 15.51 6.97 -2.53
CA TYR A 184 16.13 7.37 -3.79
C TYR A 184 16.25 6.19 -4.75
N TYR A 185 16.78 5.06 -4.27
CA TYR A 185 16.94 3.84 -5.06
C TYR A 185 15.60 3.32 -5.59
N GLU A 186 14.60 3.12 -4.72
CA GLU A 186 13.30 2.56 -5.12
C GLU A 186 12.53 3.49 -6.08
N LEU A 187 12.57 4.80 -5.87
CA LEU A 187 11.91 5.76 -6.77
C LEU A 187 12.56 5.75 -8.16
N ARG A 188 13.89 5.70 -8.21
CA ARG A 188 14.63 5.62 -9.48
C ARG A 188 14.40 4.26 -10.16
N LEU A 189 14.31 3.18 -9.39
CA LEU A 189 13.98 1.85 -9.89
C LEU A 189 12.56 1.82 -10.50
N ALA A 190 11.58 2.45 -9.86
CA ALA A 190 10.23 2.60 -10.40
C ALA A 190 10.24 3.35 -11.75
N LYS A 191 11.06 4.41 -11.88
CA LYS A 191 11.26 5.16 -13.14
C LYS A 191 11.93 4.34 -14.23
N LEU A 192 12.80 3.39 -13.88
CA LEU A 192 13.41 2.48 -14.85
C LEU A 192 12.41 1.50 -15.47
N SER A 193 11.24 1.28 -14.85
CA SER A 193 10.22 0.36 -15.37
C SER A 193 9.76 0.66 -16.80
N ARG A 194 9.91 1.90 -17.28
CA ARG A 194 9.71 2.29 -18.68
C ARG A 194 10.59 1.54 -19.68
N LEU A 195 11.71 0.98 -19.23
CA LEU A 195 12.64 0.17 -20.03
C LEU A 195 12.32 -1.33 -19.95
N SER A 196 11.34 -1.73 -19.13
CA SER A 196 10.99 -3.12 -18.90
C SER A 196 9.97 -3.59 -19.94
N ASN A 197 10.20 -4.76 -20.53
CA ASN A 197 9.17 -5.47 -21.27
C ASN A 197 8.19 -6.12 -20.28
N PHE A 198 6.89 -6.09 -20.59
CA PHE A 198 5.87 -6.70 -19.75
C PHE A 198 4.74 -7.29 -20.60
N ASN A 199 4.00 -8.24 -20.01
CA ASN A 199 2.87 -8.89 -20.65
C ASN A 199 1.56 -8.20 -20.23
N LEU A 200 0.81 -7.66 -21.20
CA LEU A 200 -0.51 -7.06 -20.94
C LEU A 200 -1.56 -8.11 -20.55
N ASP A 201 -1.41 -9.36 -20.98
CA ASP A 201 -2.35 -10.43 -20.61
C ASP A 201 -2.36 -10.67 -19.10
N PHE A 202 -1.21 -10.54 -18.44
CA PHE A 202 -1.12 -10.64 -16.98
C PHE A 202 -2.06 -9.64 -16.29
N TYR A 203 -2.09 -8.40 -16.77
CA TYR A 203 -2.92 -7.35 -16.20
C TYR A 203 -4.41 -7.56 -16.50
N SER A 204 -4.74 -7.99 -17.72
CA SER A 204 -6.12 -8.34 -18.10
C SER A 204 -6.66 -9.50 -17.27
N SER A 205 -5.89 -10.59 -17.15
CA SER A 205 -6.25 -11.74 -16.32
C SER A 205 -6.37 -11.36 -14.85
N SER A 206 -5.42 -10.60 -14.30
CA SER A 206 -5.47 -10.14 -12.91
C SER A 206 -6.70 -9.28 -12.64
N LEU A 207 -7.08 -8.39 -13.56
CA LEU A 207 -8.30 -7.59 -13.42
C LEU A 207 -9.55 -8.47 -13.36
N SER A 208 -9.67 -9.44 -14.28
CA SER A 208 -10.77 -10.41 -14.28
C SER A 208 -10.84 -11.19 -12.97
N ASP A 209 -9.70 -11.69 -12.47
CA ASP A 209 -9.64 -12.42 -11.20
C ASP A 209 -10.08 -11.56 -10.02
N ASN A 210 -9.68 -10.28 -9.98
CA ASN A 210 -10.13 -9.34 -8.95
C ASN A 210 -11.64 -9.16 -8.95
N GLN A 211 -12.26 -9.00 -10.14
CA GLN A 211 -13.71 -8.84 -10.27
C GLN A 211 -14.49 -10.09 -9.85
N GLN A 212 -13.98 -11.29 -10.12
CA GLN A 212 -14.62 -12.53 -9.70
C GLN A 212 -14.50 -12.76 -8.19
N ASN A 213 -13.32 -12.48 -7.62
CA ASN A 213 -13.03 -12.78 -6.22
C ASN A 213 -13.82 -11.93 -5.21
N ILE A 214 -14.37 -10.77 -5.62
CA ILE A 214 -15.23 -9.96 -4.72
C ILE A 214 -16.67 -10.47 -4.60
N LEU A 215 -17.16 -11.28 -5.55
CA LEU A 215 -18.58 -11.65 -5.61
C LEU A 215 -19.08 -12.39 -4.36
N PRO A 216 -18.35 -13.38 -3.79
CA PRO A 216 -18.76 -14.04 -2.56
C PRO A 216 -18.85 -13.08 -1.37
N SER A 217 -17.88 -12.17 -1.25
CA SER A 217 -17.83 -11.16 -0.18
C SER A 217 -19.02 -10.19 -0.27
N LEU A 218 -19.34 -9.70 -1.47
CA LEU A 218 -20.52 -8.87 -1.70
C LEU A 218 -21.81 -9.59 -1.36
N ALA A 219 -21.95 -10.86 -1.77
CA ALA A 219 -23.12 -11.66 -1.43
C ALA A 219 -23.28 -11.86 0.08
N GLN A 220 -22.18 -12.13 0.80
CA GLN A 220 -22.19 -12.25 2.25
C GLN A 220 -22.58 -10.93 2.93
N LEU A 221 -21.99 -9.82 2.50
CA LEU A 221 -22.29 -8.49 3.04
C LEU A 221 -23.77 -8.13 2.83
N GLN A 222 -24.31 -8.43 1.65
CA GLN A 222 -25.73 -8.25 1.34
C GLN A 222 -26.63 -9.11 2.24
N GLN A 223 -26.30 -10.39 2.44
CA GLN A 223 -27.04 -11.29 3.33
C GLN A 223 -27.05 -10.80 4.78
N LEU A 224 -25.97 -10.18 5.22
CA LEU A 224 -25.83 -9.59 6.56
C LEU A 224 -26.43 -8.18 6.67
N GLY A 225 -26.95 -7.62 5.57
CA GLY A 225 -27.51 -6.27 5.55
C GLY A 225 -26.48 -5.16 5.80
N ILE A 226 -25.22 -5.40 5.43
CA ILE A 226 -24.13 -4.42 5.56
C ILE A 226 -24.10 -3.55 4.31
N ASP A 227 -24.20 -2.24 4.50
CA ASP A 227 -24.03 -1.26 3.43
C ASP A 227 -22.55 -1.12 3.07
N VAL A 228 -22.23 -1.38 1.81
CA VAL A 228 -20.89 -1.26 1.22
C VAL A 228 -20.91 -0.44 -0.07
N THR A 229 -21.90 0.44 -0.23
CA THR A 229 -22.11 1.23 -1.44
C THR A 229 -20.85 2.01 -1.83
N ASP A 230 -20.24 2.72 -0.89
CA ASP A 230 -19.05 3.54 -1.16
C ASP A 230 -17.83 2.67 -1.52
N ARG A 231 -17.59 1.57 -0.81
CA ARG A 231 -16.48 0.64 -1.10
C ARG A 231 -16.64 -0.02 -2.47
N LYS A 232 -17.87 -0.38 -2.83
CA LYS A 232 -18.16 -0.92 -4.16
C LYS A 232 -17.95 0.14 -5.25
N ALA A 233 -18.37 1.38 -5.01
CA ALA A 233 -18.15 2.48 -5.95
C ALA A 233 -16.65 2.74 -6.18
N ASN A 234 -15.83 2.69 -5.13
CA ASN A 234 -14.38 2.80 -5.25
C ASN A 234 -13.80 1.67 -6.11
N PHE A 235 -14.17 0.41 -5.81
CA PHE A 235 -13.75 -0.74 -6.61
C PHE A 235 -14.18 -0.64 -8.07
N ASP A 236 -15.42 -0.24 -8.34
CA ASP A 236 -15.93 -0.09 -9.71
C ASP A 236 -15.15 0.99 -10.48
N ARG A 237 -14.77 2.09 -9.79
CA ARG A 237 -13.96 3.17 -10.37
C ARG A 237 -12.53 2.72 -10.68
N SER A 238 -11.85 2.03 -9.75
CA SER A 238 -10.50 1.52 -9.98
C SER A 238 -10.48 0.48 -11.11
N VAL A 239 -11.51 -0.38 -11.19
CA VAL A 239 -11.74 -1.29 -12.31
C VAL A 239 -11.92 -0.53 -13.62
N ALA A 240 -12.78 0.49 -13.67
CA ALA A 240 -13.03 1.27 -14.87
C ALA A 240 -11.77 1.98 -15.37
N PHE A 241 -10.97 2.54 -14.46
CA PHE A 241 -9.69 3.15 -14.78
C PHE A 241 -8.71 2.14 -15.39
N MET A 242 -8.57 0.96 -14.78
CA MET A 242 -7.72 -0.11 -15.30
C MET A 242 -8.19 -0.62 -16.68
N GLN A 243 -9.49 -0.77 -16.89
CA GLN A 243 -10.05 -1.13 -18.20
C GLN A 243 -9.74 -0.08 -19.27
N ALA A 244 -9.87 1.20 -18.91
CA ALA A 244 -9.54 2.29 -19.82
C ALA A 244 -8.04 2.27 -20.22
N LEU A 245 -7.13 1.94 -19.30
CA LEU A 245 -5.71 1.78 -19.60
C LEU A 245 -5.43 0.58 -20.53
N LEU A 246 -6.11 -0.54 -20.33
CA LEU A 246 -5.98 -1.73 -21.17
C LEU A 246 -6.50 -1.47 -22.60
N ASN A 247 -7.58 -0.70 -22.73
CA ASN A 247 -8.20 -0.41 -24.03
C ASN A 247 -7.47 0.68 -24.85
N ASN A 248 -6.78 1.62 -24.19
CA ASN A 248 -6.17 2.79 -24.83
C ASN A 248 -4.63 2.76 -24.84
N GLY A 249 -4.00 1.65 -24.45
CA GLY A 249 -2.55 1.51 -24.37
C GLY A 249 -1.82 1.54 -25.73
N PRO A 250 -0.47 1.46 -25.73
CA PRO A 250 0.36 1.07 -24.59
C PRO A 250 0.78 2.25 -23.68
N TYR A 251 0.79 2.00 -22.37
CA TYR A 251 1.37 2.87 -21.34
C TYR A 251 2.62 2.23 -20.72
N GLU A 252 3.35 2.98 -19.88
CA GLU A 252 4.47 2.41 -19.11
C GLU A 252 3.99 1.34 -18.11
N LYS A 253 4.85 0.34 -17.83
CA LYS A 253 4.56 -0.73 -16.86
C LYS A 253 4.09 -0.19 -15.51
N ALA A 254 4.70 0.90 -15.02
CA ALA A 254 4.35 1.52 -13.75
C ALA A 254 2.88 1.93 -13.68
N VAL A 255 2.30 2.39 -14.80
CA VAL A 255 0.89 2.82 -14.84
C VAL A 255 -0.03 1.63 -14.59
N TYR A 256 0.20 0.52 -15.28
CA TYR A 256 -0.58 -0.72 -15.09
C TYR A 256 -0.37 -1.34 -13.70
N SER A 257 0.86 -1.30 -13.18
CA SER A 257 1.16 -1.81 -11.84
C SER A 257 0.44 -0.99 -10.75
N ALA A 258 0.47 0.34 -10.84
CA ALA A 258 -0.20 1.21 -9.88
C ALA A 258 -1.73 1.08 -9.95
N ALA A 259 -2.31 1.03 -11.16
CA ALA A 259 -3.75 0.83 -11.35
C ALA A 259 -4.23 -0.55 -10.86
N LEU A 260 -3.46 -1.61 -11.08
CA LEU A 260 -3.80 -2.93 -10.56
C LEU A 260 -3.72 -2.97 -9.02
N ASN A 261 -2.74 -2.29 -8.43
CA ASN A 261 -2.64 -2.18 -6.97
C ASN A 261 -3.85 -1.48 -6.36
N ASP A 262 -4.34 -0.41 -6.99
CA ASP A 262 -5.56 0.29 -6.59
C ASP A 262 -6.78 -0.65 -6.58
N VAL A 263 -6.98 -1.42 -7.66
CA VAL A 263 -8.03 -2.46 -7.74
C VAL A 263 -7.87 -3.52 -6.63
N GLN A 264 -6.65 -3.94 -6.35
CA GLN A 264 -6.36 -4.95 -5.32
C GLN A 264 -6.64 -4.43 -3.91
N ASN A 265 -6.32 -3.17 -3.63
CA ASN A 265 -6.59 -2.51 -2.36
C ASN A 265 -8.10 -2.36 -2.13
N ASP A 266 -8.83 -1.87 -3.14
CA ASP A 266 -10.30 -1.75 -3.06
C ASP A 266 -10.98 -3.12 -2.88
N ARG A 267 -10.53 -4.15 -3.63
CA ARG A 267 -10.99 -5.52 -3.43
C ARG A 267 -10.76 -5.96 -1.99
N TYR A 268 -9.55 -5.73 -1.48
CA TYR A 268 -9.15 -6.17 -0.16
C TYR A 268 -10.00 -5.51 0.92
N ALA A 269 -10.33 -4.22 0.81
CA ALA A 269 -11.26 -3.55 1.71
C ALA A 269 -12.66 -4.18 1.73
N ILE A 270 -13.18 -4.63 0.57
CA ILE A 270 -14.46 -5.35 0.49
C ILE A 270 -14.36 -6.73 1.17
N MET A 271 -13.27 -7.47 0.92
CA MET A 271 -13.04 -8.78 1.54
C MET A 271 -12.91 -8.67 3.07
N SER A 272 -12.07 -7.76 3.57
CA SER A 272 -11.92 -7.48 5.01
C SER A 272 -13.24 -7.04 5.65
N SER A 273 -14.09 -6.29 4.92
CA SER A 273 -15.43 -5.95 5.39
C SER A 273 -16.29 -7.21 5.61
N ALA A 274 -16.26 -8.15 4.66
CA ALA A 274 -17.02 -9.40 4.77
C ALA A 274 -16.51 -10.29 5.91
N GLU A 275 -15.19 -10.40 6.08
CA GLU A 275 -14.57 -11.13 7.19
C GLU A 275 -14.97 -10.54 8.55
N LEU A 276 -14.86 -9.22 8.71
CA LEU A 276 -15.28 -8.52 9.92
C LEU A 276 -16.77 -8.71 10.21
N ALA A 277 -17.62 -8.56 9.20
CA ALA A 277 -19.07 -8.75 9.33
C ALA A 277 -19.43 -10.19 9.75
N GLY A 278 -18.78 -11.19 9.14
CA GLY A 278 -18.96 -12.59 9.50
C GLY A 278 -18.53 -12.88 10.95
N GLN A 279 -17.40 -12.32 11.38
CA GLN A 279 -16.91 -12.44 12.74
C GLN A 279 -17.87 -11.81 13.75
N ILE A 280 -18.39 -10.61 13.46
CA ILE A 280 -19.41 -9.93 14.26
C ILE A 280 -20.64 -10.83 14.41
N ALA A 281 -21.20 -11.33 13.31
CA ALA A 281 -22.40 -12.17 13.33
C ALA A 281 -22.18 -13.45 14.16
N ARG A 282 -21.01 -14.08 14.02
CA ARG A 282 -20.66 -15.29 14.79
C ARG A 282 -20.53 -15.00 16.29
N LEU A 283 -19.88 -13.90 16.68
CA LEU A 283 -19.71 -13.55 18.08
C LEU A 283 -21.02 -13.10 18.75
N GLN A 284 -21.92 -12.47 17.99
CA GLN A 284 -23.28 -12.21 18.46
C GLN A 284 -24.01 -13.52 18.76
N LYS A 285 -23.98 -14.49 17.84
CA LYS A 285 -24.59 -15.81 18.07
C LYS A 285 -23.98 -16.53 19.28
N LEU A 286 -22.67 -16.41 19.49
CA LEU A 286 -22.01 -16.93 20.69
C LEU A 286 -22.55 -16.26 21.96
N ALA A 287 -22.66 -14.93 21.97
CA ALA A 287 -23.21 -14.18 23.11
C ALA A 287 -24.68 -14.51 23.38
N ASP A 288 -25.48 -14.79 22.34
CA ASP A 288 -26.90 -15.09 22.49
C ASP A 288 -27.16 -16.51 23.01
N THR A 289 -26.27 -17.46 22.71
CA THR A 289 -26.45 -18.89 23.03
C THR A 289 -25.64 -19.37 24.23
N ALA A 290 -24.60 -18.64 24.65
CA ALA A 290 -23.75 -19.05 25.77
C ALA A 290 -24.51 -19.00 27.12
N PRO A 291 -24.42 -20.05 27.96
CA PRO A 291 -25.12 -20.10 29.24
C PRO A 291 -24.51 -19.08 30.21
N ARG A 292 -25.31 -18.11 30.66
CA ARG A 292 -24.89 -17.07 31.60
C ARG A 292 -25.08 -17.53 33.06
N GLY A 293 -24.09 -17.26 33.90
CA GLY A 293 -24.22 -17.41 35.35
C GLY A 293 -22.89 -17.64 36.06
N THR A 294 -22.97 -18.24 37.26
CA THR A 294 -21.81 -18.47 38.14
C THR A 294 -21.53 -19.95 38.38
N ALA A 295 -22.35 -20.86 37.86
CA ALA A 295 -22.13 -22.30 37.98
C ALA A 295 -21.06 -22.78 36.98
N SER A 296 -20.49 -23.96 37.24
CA SER A 296 -19.56 -24.64 36.31
C SER A 296 -20.17 -24.74 34.91
N GLY A 297 -19.36 -24.49 33.89
CA GLY A 297 -19.78 -24.45 32.48
C GLY A 297 -20.52 -23.18 32.05
N GLN A 298 -20.80 -22.24 32.97
CA GLN A 298 -21.45 -20.96 32.67
C GLN A 298 -20.43 -19.83 32.53
N TYR A 299 -20.82 -18.79 31.79
CA TYR A 299 -20.03 -17.59 31.56
C TYR A 299 -20.48 -16.45 32.49
N PRO A 300 -19.56 -15.74 33.16
CA PRO A 300 -19.92 -14.63 34.04
C PRO A 300 -20.43 -13.43 33.24
N ALA A 301 -21.33 -12.64 33.85
CA ALA A 301 -21.93 -11.47 33.21
C ALA A 301 -20.89 -10.44 32.70
N SER A 302 -19.77 -10.28 33.39
CA SER A 302 -18.68 -9.38 33.01
C SER A 302 -18.07 -9.73 31.65
N SER A 303 -17.97 -11.02 31.30
CA SER A 303 -17.42 -11.47 30.02
C SER A 303 -18.33 -11.11 28.85
N PHE A 304 -19.65 -11.24 29.02
CA PHE A 304 -20.60 -10.75 28.02
C PHE A 304 -20.49 -9.24 27.82
N GLY A 305 -20.30 -8.47 28.91
CA GLY A 305 -20.10 -7.03 28.83
C GLY A 305 -18.87 -6.66 27.99
N THR A 306 -17.75 -7.35 28.19
CA THR A 306 -16.53 -7.15 27.38
C THR A 306 -16.73 -7.57 25.93
N LEU A 307 -17.33 -8.73 25.67
CA LEU A 307 -17.59 -9.21 24.30
C LEU A 307 -18.52 -8.25 23.54
N ASN A 308 -19.62 -7.81 24.16
CA ASN A 308 -20.57 -6.90 23.52
C ASN A 308 -19.97 -5.52 23.22
N ARG A 309 -19.05 -5.03 24.07
CA ARG A 309 -18.30 -3.79 23.77
C ARG A 309 -17.45 -3.95 22.51
N ALA A 310 -16.70 -5.04 22.42
CA ALA A 310 -15.87 -5.33 21.24
C ALA A 310 -16.72 -5.48 19.97
N ILE A 311 -17.85 -6.19 20.04
CA ILE A 311 -18.81 -6.31 18.93
C ILE A 311 -19.32 -4.93 18.48
N ASN A 312 -19.71 -4.07 19.42
CA ASN A 312 -20.24 -2.75 19.08
C ASN A 312 -19.17 -1.83 18.49
N GLU A 313 -17.93 -1.91 18.98
CA GLU A 313 -16.79 -1.19 18.40
C GLU A 313 -16.53 -1.63 16.96
N ALA A 314 -16.46 -2.94 16.72
CA ALA A 314 -16.26 -3.51 15.39
C ALA A 314 -17.38 -3.12 14.41
N LYS A 315 -18.65 -3.09 14.84
CA LYS A 315 -19.77 -2.61 14.01
C LYS A 315 -19.62 -1.16 13.60
N ARG A 316 -19.16 -0.30 14.52
CA ARG A 316 -18.92 1.12 14.23
C ARG A 316 -17.82 1.28 13.19
N VAL A 317 -16.73 0.53 13.33
CA VAL A 317 -15.62 0.56 12.38
C VAL A 317 -16.02 -0.03 11.04
N LEU A 318 -16.72 -1.16 10.99
CA LEU A 318 -17.23 -1.73 9.73
C LEU A 318 -18.01 -0.70 8.90
N LYS A 319 -18.79 0.15 9.57
CA LYS A 319 -19.57 1.22 8.94
C LYS A 319 -18.71 2.41 8.47
N ASN A 320 -17.72 2.81 9.27
CA ASN A 320 -17.04 4.10 9.10
C ASN A 320 -15.58 3.98 8.63
N ALA A 321 -15.05 2.78 8.48
CA ALA A 321 -13.64 2.59 8.15
C ALA A 321 -13.35 3.11 6.74
N ASP A 322 -12.37 4.00 6.67
CA ASP A 322 -11.85 4.59 5.42
C ASP A 322 -10.64 3.82 4.89
N SER A 323 -10.18 2.79 5.62
CA SER A 323 -9.03 1.96 5.25
C SER A 323 -9.23 0.49 5.62
N SER A 324 -8.53 -0.39 4.89
CA SER A 324 -8.47 -1.82 5.18
C SER A 324 -7.83 -2.12 6.55
N GLU A 325 -6.95 -1.24 7.02
CA GLU A 325 -6.33 -1.30 8.35
C GLU A 325 -7.34 -1.41 9.46
N GLU A 326 -8.27 -0.46 9.50
CA GLU A 326 -9.21 -0.33 10.59
C GLU A 326 -10.10 -1.59 10.64
N LEU A 327 -10.45 -2.12 9.48
CA LEU A 327 -11.22 -3.36 9.36
C LEU A 327 -10.43 -4.56 9.92
N ASN A 328 -9.18 -4.74 9.48
CA ASN A 328 -8.34 -5.86 9.89
C ASN A 328 -7.94 -5.78 11.36
N TYR A 329 -7.59 -4.60 11.84
CA TYR A 329 -7.26 -4.37 13.25
C TYR A 329 -8.44 -4.75 14.14
N GLN A 330 -9.66 -4.37 13.76
CA GLN A 330 -10.86 -4.74 14.51
C GLN A 330 -11.13 -6.25 14.45
N TYR A 331 -10.90 -6.90 13.32
CA TYR A 331 -11.02 -8.35 13.22
C TYR A 331 -10.00 -9.05 14.14
N GLN A 332 -8.70 -8.83 13.91
CA GLN A 332 -7.62 -9.63 14.51
C GLN A 332 -7.35 -9.25 15.96
N PHE A 333 -7.28 -7.96 16.30
CA PHE A 333 -6.84 -7.54 17.64
C PHE A 333 -7.99 -7.25 18.60
N VAL A 334 -9.16 -6.86 18.09
CA VAL A 334 -10.32 -6.56 18.92
C VAL A 334 -11.22 -7.79 19.07
N LEU A 335 -11.74 -8.34 17.97
CA LEU A 335 -12.73 -9.42 18.04
C LEU A 335 -12.12 -10.78 18.43
N GLU A 336 -11.01 -11.21 17.84
CA GLU A 336 -10.39 -12.50 18.22
C GLU A 336 -9.92 -12.48 19.68
N ARG A 337 -9.35 -11.36 20.14
CA ARG A 337 -8.96 -11.20 21.54
C ARG A 337 -10.15 -11.22 22.49
N ALA A 338 -11.23 -10.52 22.14
CA ALA A 338 -12.47 -10.53 22.94
C ALA A 338 -13.07 -11.94 23.02
N GLU A 339 -13.07 -12.68 21.92
CA GLU A 339 -13.50 -14.07 21.88
C GLU A 339 -12.63 -14.97 22.75
N TYR A 340 -11.30 -14.86 22.64
CA TYR A 340 -10.35 -15.63 23.44
C TYR A 340 -10.64 -15.47 24.93
N TYR A 341 -10.76 -14.22 25.40
CA TYR A 341 -11.05 -13.95 26.81
C TYR A 341 -12.45 -14.39 27.22
N PHE A 342 -13.44 -14.27 26.32
CA PHE A 342 -14.78 -14.79 26.58
C PHE A 342 -14.75 -16.30 26.81
N LYS A 343 -14.15 -17.07 25.91
CA LYS A 343 -14.02 -18.54 26.02
C LYS A 343 -13.26 -18.96 27.28
N LYS A 344 -12.17 -18.27 27.61
CA LYS A 344 -11.36 -18.54 28.81
C LYS A 344 -12.08 -18.25 30.13
N SER A 345 -13.14 -17.45 30.09
CA SER A 345 -13.86 -17.02 31.29
C SER A 345 -14.91 -18.01 31.81
N VAL A 346 -15.14 -19.12 31.08
CA VAL A 346 -16.06 -20.17 31.52
C VAL A 346 -15.67 -20.65 32.92
N LYS A 347 -16.67 -20.80 33.79
CA LYS A 347 -16.42 -21.27 35.14
C LYS A 347 -16.06 -22.76 35.12
N PRO A 348 -15.00 -23.17 35.85
CA PRO A 348 -14.56 -24.56 35.91
C PRO A 348 -15.62 -25.45 36.56
#